data_AF-A0A7S3AMP3-F1
#
_entry.id   AF-A0A7S3AMP3-F1
#
_cell.length_a   1.000
_cell.length_b   1.000
_cell.length_c   1.000
_cell.angle_alpha   90.00
_cell.angle_beta   90.00
_cell.angle_gamma   90.00
#
_symmetry.space_group_name_H-M   'P 1'
#
loop_
_entity.id
_entity.type
_entity.pdbx_description
1 polymer ?
#
loop_
_entity_poly.entity_id
_entity_poly.type
_entity_poly.pdbx_seq_one_letter_code
_entity_poly.pdbx_strand_id
1 'polypeptide(L)'
;DKPIVGASLIQRLQMMEMIAAADPLSTMQCGVTAHPLFIDKAAALQSLYGEGTRVYVLIGYDTWVRIIDPKYYPAGTLDQVLEKLFTAVDIIVTSREVGDASAGNEVSLETQREQVAELAERVGKGRLHFLPNDPVMAQYSSSALRAAIVAGEPERALTMLPECLHSYVKGYGLYGYGCRPE
;
A
#
# COMPACT_ATOMS: atom_id res chain seq x y z
N ASP A 1 -1.72 3.32 -18.43
CA ASP A 1 -1.41 2.32 -17.40
C ASP A 1 0.08 2.02 -17.32
N LYS A 2 0.57 1.69 -16.12
CA LYS A 2 1.94 1.17 -15.96
C LYS A 2 1.98 -0.24 -16.56
N PRO A 3 2.98 -0.59 -17.38
CA PRO A 3 3.09 -1.94 -17.94
C PRO A 3 3.17 -2.98 -16.82
N ILE A 4 2.51 -4.11 -17.03
CA ILE A 4 2.63 -5.27 -16.14
C ILE A 4 4.02 -5.87 -16.35
N VAL A 5 4.95 -5.57 -15.44
CA VAL A 5 6.32 -6.09 -15.45
C VAL A 5 6.46 -7.22 -14.44
N GLY A 6 7.14 -8.30 -14.82
CA GLY A 6 7.61 -9.39 -13.95
C GLY A 6 6.58 -10.45 -13.57
N ALA A 7 5.32 -10.06 -13.32
CA ALA A 7 4.23 -10.98 -12.97
C ALA A 7 2.87 -10.42 -13.39
N SER A 8 2.00 -11.29 -13.94
CA SER A 8 0.61 -11.00 -14.31
C SER A 8 -0.26 -10.65 -13.08
N LEU A 9 -1.46 -10.10 -13.31
CA LEU A 9 -2.42 -9.84 -12.23
C LEU A 9 -2.82 -11.11 -11.48
N ILE A 10 -3.04 -12.21 -12.21
CA ILE A 10 -3.35 -13.52 -11.63
C ILE A 10 -2.20 -13.99 -10.73
N GLN A 11 -0.96 -13.91 -11.22
CA GLN A 11 0.22 -14.29 -10.44
C GLN A 11 0.40 -13.42 -9.20
N ARG A 12 0.13 -12.12 -9.28
CA ARG A 12 0.18 -11.23 -8.12
C ARG A 12 -0.86 -11.59 -7.08
N LEU A 13 -2.08 -11.89 -7.50
CA LEU A 13 -3.14 -12.35 -6.60
C LEU A 13 -2.74 -13.66 -5.92
N GLN A 14 -2.26 -14.63 -6.68
CA GLN A 14 -1.76 -15.91 -6.15
C GLN A 14 -0.63 -15.71 -5.14
N MET A 15 0.32 -14.81 -5.42
CA MET A 15 1.37 -14.48 -4.45
C MET A 15 0.79 -13.85 -3.17
N MET A 16 -0.20 -12.97 -3.27
CA MET A 16 -0.86 -12.39 -2.08
C MET A 16 -1.64 -13.44 -1.28
N GLU A 17 -2.32 -14.38 -1.95
CA GLU A 17 -2.99 -15.52 -1.31
C GLU A 17 -2.00 -16.44 -0.60
N MET A 18 -0.84 -16.72 -1.20
CA MET A 18 0.23 -17.51 -0.59
C MET A 18 0.82 -16.82 0.65
N ILE A 19 1.00 -15.50 0.64
CA ILE A 19 1.42 -14.74 1.82
C ILE A 19 0.38 -14.89 2.93
N ALA A 20 -0.91 -14.68 2.61
CA ALA A 20 -1.98 -14.79 3.59
C ALA A 20 -2.09 -16.21 4.18
N ALA A 21 -1.96 -17.25 3.34
CA ALA A 21 -1.98 -18.65 3.78
C ALA A 21 -0.76 -19.06 4.63
N ALA A 22 0.37 -18.36 4.47
CA ALA A 22 1.58 -18.59 5.25
C ALA A 22 1.57 -17.88 6.61
N ASP A 23 0.57 -17.05 6.90
CA ASP A 23 0.43 -16.39 8.20
C ASP A 23 0.11 -17.42 9.29
N PRO A 24 1.04 -17.68 10.24
CA PRO A 24 0.84 -18.70 11.27
C PRO A 24 -0.32 -18.37 12.22
N LEU A 25 -0.73 -17.10 12.30
CA LEU A 25 -1.82 -16.66 13.17
C LEU A 25 -3.18 -16.71 12.48
N SER A 26 -3.23 -17.01 11.16
CA SER A 26 -4.46 -17.01 10.36
C SER A 26 -5.26 -15.70 10.48
N THR A 27 -4.54 -14.58 10.62
CA THR A 27 -5.08 -13.22 10.73
C THR A 27 -5.09 -12.49 9.39
N MET A 28 -4.31 -12.95 8.43
CA MET A 28 -4.26 -12.38 7.09
C MET A 28 -5.24 -13.04 6.14
N GLN A 29 -5.90 -12.22 5.32
CA GLN A 29 -6.75 -12.67 4.23
C GLN A 29 -6.44 -11.87 2.97
N CYS A 30 -6.55 -12.53 1.82
CA CYS A 30 -6.46 -11.87 0.53
C CYS A 30 -7.86 -11.73 -0.06
N GLY A 31 -8.18 -10.55 -0.59
CA GLY A 31 -9.47 -10.28 -1.21
C GLY A 31 -9.34 -9.28 -2.35
N VAL A 32 -10.23 -9.39 -3.32
CA VAL A 32 -10.35 -8.46 -4.46
C VAL A 32 -11.66 -7.69 -4.32
N THR A 33 -11.63 -6.41 -4.67
CA THR A 33 -12.81 -5.55 -4.61
C THR A 33 -12.94 -4.71 -5.86
N ALA A 34 -14.17 -4.58 -6.36
CA ALA A 34 -14.52 -3.66 -7.42
C ALA A 34 -14.78 -2.23 -6.90
N HIS A 35 -14.85 -2.04 -5.58
CA HIS A 35 -15.09 -0.74 -4.97
C HIS A 35 -13.82 0.12 -5.03
N PRO A 36 -13.83 1.26 -5.75
CA PRO A 36 -12.65 2.10 -5.87
C PRO A 36 -12.44 2.98 -4.63
N LEU A 37 -13.53 3.40 -3.97
CA LEU A 37 -13.49 4.33 -2.83
C LEU A 37 -13.33 3.59 -1.50
N PHE A 38 -12.58 4.18 -0.56
CA PHE A 38 -12.36 3.60 0.77
C PHE A 38 -13.66 3.45 1.58
N ILE A 39 -14.59 4.40 1.46
CA ILE A 39 -15.90 4.33 2.14
C ILE A 39 -16.72 3.13 1.66
N ASP A 40 -16.70 2.85 0.35
CA ASP A 40 -17.42 1.72 -0.24
C ASP A 40 -16.77 0.39 0.16
N LYS A 41 -15.43 0.34 0.23
CA LYS A 41 -14.69 -0.82 0.76
C LYS A 41 -15.05 -1.08 2.22
N ALA A 42 -15.15 -0.03 3.04
CA ALA A 42 -15.50 -0.16 4.45
C ALA A 42 -16.92 -0.71 4.62
N ALA A 43 -17.88 -0.20 3.86
CA ALA A 43 -19.25 -0.70 3.88
C ALA A 43 -19.32 -2.19 3.46
N ALA A 44 -18.58 -2.58 2.42
CA ALA A 44 -18.49 -3.97 1.99
C ALA A 44 -17.89 -4.87 3.09
N LEU A 45 -16.82 -4.43 3.75
CA LEU A 45 -16.19 -5.16 4.85
C LEU A 45 -17.13 -5.28 6.06
N GLN A 46 -17.84 -4.21 6.43
CA GLN A 46 -18.81 -4.24 7.53
C GLN A 46 -19.99 -5.19 7.21
N SER A 47 -20.43 -5.26 5.96
CA SER A 47 -21.44 -6.24 5.56
C SER A 47 -20.95 -7.69 5.69
N LEU A 48 -19.64 -7.94 5.57
CA LEU A 48 -19.06 -9.27 5.67
C LEU A 48 -18.73 -9.67 7.12
N TYR A 49 -18.21 -8.73 7.91
CA TYR A 49 -17.69 -8.98 9.27
C TYR A 49 -18.62 -8.54 10.40
N GLY A 50 -19.73 -7.88 10.06
CA GLY A 50 -20.74 -7.41 11.01
C GLY A 50 -20.82 -5.89 11.12
N GLU A 51 -22.03 -5.40 11.38
CA GLU A 51 -22.23 -3.99 11.70
C GLU A 51 -21.41 -3.60 12.94
N GLY A 52 -20.68 -2.48 12.86
CA GLY A 52 -19.78 -2.02 13.92
C GLY A 52 -18.32 -2.46 13.79
N THR A 53 -17.96 -3.28 12.79
CA THR A 53 -16.54 -3.53 12.47
C THR A 53 -15.82 -2.21 12.17
N ARG A 54 -14.75 -1.93 12.92
CA ARG A 54 -13.84 -0.81 12.64
C ARG A 54 -12.89 -1.18 11.52
N VAL A 55 -12.82 -0.35 10.50
CA VAL A 55 -11.99 -0.56 9.32
C VAL A 55 -10.81 0.41 9.37
N TYR A 56 -9.61 -0.13 9.50
CA TYR A 56 -8.36 0.62 9.43
C TYR A 56 -7.75 0.47 8.04
N VAL A 57 -7.43 1.59 7.40
CA VAL A 57 -6.78 1.64 6.10
C VAL A 57 -5.35 2.14 6.28
N LEU A 58 -4.39 1.26 6.03
CA LEU A 58 -2.97 1.60 6.00
C LEU A 58 -2.60 2.13 4.62
N ILE A 59 -2.08 3.35 4.55
CA ILE A 59 -1.64 3.99 3.30
C ILE A 59 -0.27 4.65 3.47
N GLY A 60 0.51 4.70 2.39
CA GLY A 60 1.72 5.51 2.36
C GLY A 60 1.44 6.99 2.11
N TYR A 61 2.41 7.84 2.48
CA TYR A 61 2.35 9.30 2.33
C TYR A 61 1.95 9.78 0.92
N ASP A 62 2.43 9.11 -0.13
CA ASP A 62 2.05 9.46 -1.51
C ASP A 62 0.55 9.33 -1.79
N THR A 63 -0.07 8.30 -1.21
CA THR A 63 -1.51 8.08 -1.36
C THR A 63 -2.26 9.10 -0.54
N TRP A 64 -1.76 9.42 0.66
CA TRP A 64 -2.28 10.49 1.49
C TRP A 64 -2.30 11.85 0.76
N VAL A 65 -1.18 12.27 0.16
CA VAL A 65 -1.09 13.52 -0.62
C VAL A 65 -2.14 13.55 -1.72
N ARG A 66 -2.42 12.42 -2.38
CA ARG A 66 -3.48 12.35 -3.40
C ARG A 66 -4.88 12.44 -2.79
N ILE A 67 -5.11 11.84 -1.63
CA ILE A 67 -6.41 11.91 -0.94
C ILE A 67 -6.74 13.36 -0.57
N ILE A 68 -5.75 14.16 -0.18
CA ILE A 68 -5.99 15.54 0.26
C ILE A 68 -5.85 16.58 -0.86
N ASP A 69 -5.48 16.17 -2.07
CA ASP A 69 -5.27 17.07 -3.19
C ASP A 69 -6.62 17.62 -3.69
N PRO A 70 -6.89 18.93 -3.55
CA PRO A 70 -8.17 19.54 -3.89
C PRO A 70 -8.58 19.33 -5.34
N LYS A 71 -7.65 19.03 -6.26
CA LYS A 71 -7.97 18.84 -7.68
C LYS A 71 -8.89 17.63 -7.95
N TYR A 72 -8.96 16.69 -7.01
CA TYR A 72 -9.85 15.52 -7.11
C TYR A 72 -11.27 15.80 -6.59
N TYR A 73 -11.55 17.02 -6.14
CA TYR A 73 -12.81 17.38 -5.51
C TYR A 73 -13.43 18.60 -6.19
N PRO A 74 -14.77 18.69 -6.22
CA PRO A 74 -15.44 19.96 -6.51
C PRO A 74 -14.93 21.06 -5.58
N ALA A 75 -14.80 22.28 -6.12
CA ALA A 75 -14.26 23.41 -5.38
C ALA A 75 -14.96 23.62 -4.02
N GLY A 76 -14.18 23.70 -2.94
CA GLY A 76 -14.69 23.93 -1.58
C GLY A 76 -15.32 22.71 -0.89
N THR A 77 -15.25 21.51 -1.47
CA THR A 77 -15.92 20.32 -0.89
C THR A 77 -14.99 19.32 -0.18
N LEU A 78 -13.67 19.49 -0.28
CA LEU A 78 -12.67 18.55 0.26
C LEU A 78 -12.96 18.16 1.71
N ASP A 79 -13.08 19.15 2.60
CA ASP A 79 -13.27 18.92 4.04
C ASP A 79 -14.53 18.10 4.33
N GLN A 80 -15.65 18.43 3.68
CA GLN A 80 -16.91 17.70 3.84
C GLN A 80 -16.78 16.24 3.38
N VAL A 81 -16.04 16.00 2.29
CA VAL A 81 -15.79 14.64 1.80
C VAL A 81 -14.89 13.86 2.75
N LEU A 82 -13.82 14.49 3.27
CA LEU A 82 -12.92 13.87 4.24
C LEU A 82 -13.63 13.59 5.57
N GLU A 83 -14.45 14.51 6.06
CA GLU A 83 -15.27 14.28 7.25
C GLU A 83 -16.18 13.06 7.08
N LYS A 84 -16.81 12.92 5.92
CA LYS A 84 -17.64 11.76 5.60
C LYS A 84 -16.79 10.48 5.55
N LEU A 85 -15.62 10.53 4.94
CA LEU A 85 -14.69 9.40 4.90
C LEU A 85 -14.33 8.91 6.32
N PHE A 86 -13.98 9.83 7.21
CA PHE A 86 -13.62 9.49 8.60
C PHE A 86 -14.81 8.97 9.42
N THR A 87 -16.07 9.12 8.99
CA THR A 87 -17.18 8.40 9.66
C THR A 87 -17.11 6.88 9.44
N ALA A 88 -16.51 6.44 8.33
CA ALA A 88 -16.50 5.03 7.92
C ALA A 88 -15.18 4.30 8.20
N VAL A 89 -14.04 5.00 8.15
CA VAL A 89 -12.71 4.39 8.29
C VAL A 89 -11.82 5.15 9.25
N ASP A 90 -10.91 4.41 9.87
CA ASP A 90 -9.67 4.92 10.46
C ASP A 90 -8.57 4.88 9.37
N ILE A 91 -7.77 5.93 9.21
CA ILE A 91 -6.64 5.97 8.26
C ILE A 91 -5.34 6.08 9.03
N ILE A 92 -4.40 5.20 8.70
CA ILE A 92 -3.03 5.25 9.19
C ILE A 92 -2.13 5.63 8.02
N VAL A 93 -1.54 6.82 8.09
CA VAL A 93 -0.58 7.33 7.10
C VAL A 93 0.82 6.94 7.53
N THR A 94 1.48 6.11 6.73
CA THR A 94 2.88 5.78 6.94
C THR A 94 3.80 6.79 6.27
N SER A 95 4.88 7.16 6.96
CA SER A 95 5.85 8.09 6.40
C SER A 95 6.57 7.54 5.18
N ARG A 96 7.16 8.43 4.39
CA ARG A 96 8.16 8.08 3.37
C ARG A 96 9.52 8.62 3.79
N GLU A 97 10.58 7.83 3.60
CA GLU A 97 11.95 8.33 3.80
C GLU A 97 12.38 9.28 2.67
N VAL A 98 13.27 10.21 3.03
CA VAL A 98 13.89 11.19 2.13
C VAL A 98 14.84 10.42 1.20
N GLY A 99 14.57 10.43 -0.11
CA GLY A 99 15.40 9.76 -1.13
C GLY A 99 14.67 8.74 -2.03
N ASP A 100 13.49 8.25 -1.66
CA ASP A 100 12.73 7.27 -2.46
C ASP A 100 11.67 7.93 -3.38
N ALA A 101 11.74 9.26 -3.56
CA ALA A 101 10.68 10.09 -4.13
C ALA A 101 10.47 9.86 -5.64
N SER A 102 9.41 9.12 -5.99
CA SER A 102 8.87 9.10 -7.35
C SER A 102 8.06 10.36 -7.71
N ALA A 103 7.89 11.30 -6.76
CA ALA A 103 6.99 12.45 -6.89
C ALA A 103 7.57 13.80 -6.41
N GLY A 104 8.90 13.98 -6.47
CA GLY A 104 9.55 15.29 -6.59
C GLY A 104 9.55 16.24 -5.37
N ASN A 105 8.85 15.92 -4.27
CA ASN A 105 8.90 16.73 -3.06
C ASN A 105 9.51 15.92 -1.92
N GLU A 106 10.81 16.08 -1.67
CA GLU A 106 11.43 15.64 -0.42
C GLU A 106 10.84 16.46 0.73
N VAL A 107 9.89 15.86 1.45
CA VAL A 107 9.28 16.43 2.64
C VAL A 107 9.86 15.70 3.85
N SER A 108 10.37 16.45 4.83
CA SER A 108 10.92 15.87 6.06
C SER A 108 9.86 15.06 6.81
N LEU A 109 10.29 14.09 7.61
CA LEU A 109 9.38 13.30 8.45
C LEU A 109 8.53 14.17 9.40
N GLU A 110 9.13 15.24 9.91
CA GLU A 110 8.48 16.22 10.77
C GLU A 110 7.36 16.95 10.02
N THR A 111 7.64 17.48 8.83
CA THR A 111 6.62 18.14 8.01
C THR A 111 5.52 17.19 7.58
N GLN A 112 5.86 15.92 7.26
CA GLN A 112 4.83 14.90 6.97
C GLN A 112 3.89 14.68 8.17
N ARG A 113 4.46 14.61 9.38
CA ARG A 113 3.69 14.46 10.62
C ARG A 113 2.79 15.67 10.87
N GLU A 114 3.34 16.87 10.74
CA GLU A 114 2.60 18.13 10.94
C GLU A 114 1.43 18.26 9.98
N GLN A 115 1.63 17.96 8.69
CA GLN A 115 0.55 18.02 7.69
C GLN A 115 -0.59 17.04 7.99
N VAL A 116 -0.26 15.83 8.49
CA VAL A 116 -1.27 14.86 8.90
C VAL A 116 -1.96 15.32 10.19
N ALA A 117 -1.22 15.87 11.15
CA ALA A 117 -1.77 16.36 12.41
C ALA A 117 -2.73 17.55 12.22
N GLU A 118 -2.36 18.53 11.39
CA GLU A 118 -3.21 19.68 11.07
C GLU A 118 -4.56 19.23 10.50
N LEU A 119 -4.56 18.27 9.57
CA LEU A 119 -5.81 17.75 9.02
C LEU A 119 -6.56 16.86 10.01
N ALA A 120 -5.85 16.15 10.89
CA ALA A 120 -6.46 15.31 11.93
C ALA A 120 -7.28 16.17 12.91
N GLU A 121 -6.75 17.33 13.29
CA GLU A 121 -7.46 18.32 14.12
C GLU A 121 -8.66 18.93 13.39
N ARG A 122 -8.50 19.24 12.10
CA ARG A 122 -9.54 19.90 11.30
C ARG A 122 -10.72 18.99 10.95
N VAL A 123 -10.47 17.78 10.47
CA VAL A 123 -11.51 16.87 9.95
C VAL A 123 -11.38 15.41 10.41
N GLY A 124 -10.25 15.02 11.01
CA GLY A 124 -9.92 13.62 11.29
C GLY A 124 -10.78 12.95 12.37
N LYS A 125 -11.39 13.72 13.29
CA LYS A 125 -12.30 13.22 14.35
C LYS A 125 -11.71 12.03 15.15
N GLY A 126 -10.39 12.06 15.39
CA GLY A 126 -9.66 11.01 16.10
C GLY A 126 -9.40 9.72 15.31
N ARG A 127 -9.63 9.73 13.99
CA ARG A 127 -9.53 8.57 13.09
C ARG A 127 -8.47 8.73 12.00
N LEU A 128 -7.67 9.78 12.08
CA LEU A 128 -6.51 9.99 11.22
C LEU A 128 -5.25 9.89 12.08
N HIS A 129 -4.35 9.01 11.69
CA HIS A 129 -3.14 8.69 12.44
C HIS A 129 -1.91 8.79 11.54
N PHE A 130 -0.80 9.24 12.13
CA PHE A 130 0.50 9.20 11.49
C PHE A 130 1.38 8.15 12.17
N LEU A 131 2.00 7.28 11.38
CA LEU A 131 2.92 6.25 11.84
C LEU A 131 4.23 6.35 11.05
N PRO A 132 5.36 6.72 11.66
CA PRO A 132 6.65 6.62 10.98
C PRO A 132 6.88 5.19 10.48
N ASN A 133 7.36 5.06 9.25
CA ASN A 133 7.65 3.76 8.67
C ASN A 133 8.81 3.09 9.41
N ASP A 134 8.77 1.76 9.47
CA ASP A 134 9.86 0.99 10.06
C ASP A 134 11.10 1.07 9.13
N PRO A 135 12.29 1.44 9.62
CA PRO A 135 13.49 1.61 8.78
C PRO A 135 13.95 0.33 8.07
N VAL A 136 13.64 -0.85 8.62
CA VAL A 136 13.94 -2.14 7.98
C VAL A 136 12.94 -2.36 6.84
N MET A 137 11.65 -2.13 7.09
CA MET A 137 10.61 -2.28 6.08
C MET A 137 10.73 -1.27 4.94
N ALA A 138 11.25 -0.07 5.22
CA ALA A 138 11.49 0.98 4.23
C ALA A 138 12.45 0.57 3.11
N GLN A 139 13.29 -0.45 3.33
CA GLN A 139 14.23 -0.96 2.32
C GLN A 139 13.55 -1.80 1.24
N TYR A 140 12.32 -2.25 1.48
CA TYR A 140 11.59 -3.10 0.55
C TYR A 140 10.63 -2.26 -0.29
N SER A 141 10.94 -2.16 -1.59
CA SER A 141 10.02 -1.55 -2.55
C SER A 141 9.94 -2.39 -3.82
N SER A 142 8.76 -2.41 -4.45
CA SER A 142 8.62 -3.08 -5.75
C SER A 142 9.49 -2.42 -6.83
N SER A 143 9.88 -1.15 -6.67
CA SER A 143 10.81 -0.47 -7.57
C SER A 143 12.22 -1.00 -7.42
N ALA A 144 12.70 -1.18 -6.19
CA ALA A 144 14.01 -1.78 -5.91
C ALA A 144 14.06 -3.24 -6.38
N LEU A 145 12.99 -4.02 -6.17
CA LEU A 145 12.86 -5.36 -6.71
C LEU A 145 12.94 -5.36 -8.25
N ARG A 146 12.22 -4.46 -8.94
CA ARG A 146 12.32 -4.32 -10.40
C ARG A 146 13.70 -3.89 -10.87
N ALA A 147 14.38 -3.01 -10.14
CA ALA A 147 15.74 -2.58 -10.46
C ALA A 147 16.73 -3.74 -10.36
N ALA A 148 16.63 -4.58 -9.33
CA ALA A 148 17.44 -5.79 -9.19
C ALA A 148 17.22 -6.76 -10.36
N ILE A 149 15.97 -6.95 -10.80
CA ILE A 149 15.66 -7.78 -11.97
C ILE A 149 16.30 -7.23 -13.25
N VAL A 150 16.15 -5.93 -13.49
CA VAL A 150 16.74 -5.26 -14.68
C VAL A 150 18.26 -5.32 -14.65
N ALA A 151 18.88 -5.26 -13.46
CA ALA A 151 20.31 -5.39 -13.26
C ALA A 151 20.83 -6.83 -13.40
N GLY A 152 19.96 -7.83 -13.61
CA GLY A 152 20.35 -9.23 -13.68
C GLY A 152 20.76 -9.82 -12.32
N GLU A 153 20.19 -9.30 -11.23
CA GLU A 153 20.45 -9.74 -9.85
C GLU A 153 19.24 -10.52 -9.26
N PRO A 154 18.86 -11.69 -9.81
CA PRO A 154 17.64 -12.40 -9.39
C PRO A 154 17.72 -12.87 -7.93
N GLU A 155 18.90 -13.26 -7.44
CA GLU A 155 19.09 -13.65 -6.03
C GLU A 155 18.81 -12.50 -5.07
N ARG A 156 19.19 -11.27 -5.42
CA ARG A 156 18.84 -10.08 -4.64
C ARG A 156 17.34 -9.80 -4.69
N ALA A 157 16.69 -9.99 -5.84
CA ALA A 157 15.24 -9.84 -5.92
C ALA A 157 14.50 -10.87 -5.04
N LEU A 158 15.05 -12.09 -4.91
CA LEU A 158 14.47 -13.16 -4.10
C LEU A 158 14.57 -12.87 -2.59
N THR A 159 15.67 -12.28 -2.11
CA THR A 159 15.81 -11.91 -0.70
C THR A 159 14.83 -10.82 -0.27
N MET A 160 14.26 -10.08 -1.23
CA MET A 160 13.22 -9.07 -0.97
C MET A 160 11.80 -9.66 -0.87
N LEU A 161 11.64 -10.96 -1.14
CA LEU A 161 10.35 -11.64 -1.11
C LEU A 161 10.25 -12.59 0.09
N PRO A 162 9.05 -12.73 0.69
CA PRO A 162 8.79 -13.76 1.68
C PRO A 162 9.17 -15.16 1.17
N GLU A 163 9.75 -15.99 2.04
CA GLU A 163 10.24 -17.34 1.70
C GLU A 163 9.15 -18.22 1.08
N CYS A 164 7.89 -18.05 1.52
CA CYS A 164 6.74 -18.79 0.99
C CYS A 164 6.54 -18.59 -0.53
N LEU A 165 7.08 -17.52 -1.11
CA LEU A 165 6.97 -17.21 -2.54
C LEU A 165 8.12 -17.76 -3.38
N HIS A 166 9.22 -18.21 -2.76
CA HIS A 166 10.46 -18.49 -3.50
C HIS A 166 10.29 -19.60 -4.53
N SER A 167 9.69 -20.72 -4.13
CA SER A 167 9.41 -21.85 -5.03
C SER A 167 8.46 -21.47 -6.15
N TYR A 168 7.48 -20.61 -5.87
CA TYR A 168 6.51 -20.13 -6.85
C TYR A 168 7.18 -19.25 -7.91
N VAL A 169 7.96 -18.26 -7.47
CA VAL A 169 8.71 -17.36 -8.36
C VAL A 169 9.68 -18.14 -9.25
N LYS A 170 10.43 -19.09 -8.67
CA LYS A 170 11.36 -19.94 -9.44
C LYS A 170 10.64 -20.85 -10.42
N GLY A 171 9.55 -21.49 -10.01
CA GLY A 171 8.80 -22.44 -10.83
C GLY A 171 8.13 -21.81 -12.04
N TYR A 172 7.64 -20.58 -11.90
CA TYR A 172 7.01 -19.82 -12.99
C TYR A 172 7.97 -18.90 -13.75
N GLY A 173 9.26 -18.91 -13.40
CA GLY A 173 10.26 -18.04 -14.00
C GLY A 173 9.95 -16.55 -13.87
N LEU A 174 9.35 -16.14 -12.75
CA LEU A 174 9.00 -14.74 -12.51
C LEU A 174 10.27 -13.94 -12.23
N TYR A 175 10.22 -12.66 -12.55
CA TYR A 175 11.29 -11.73 -12.15
C TYR A 175 12.69 -12.10 -12.68
N GLY A 176 12.76 -12.71 -13.87
CA GLY A 176 14.03 -13.09 -14.49
C GLY A 176 14.63 -14.41 -13.98
N TYR A 177 13.97 -15.11 -13.05
CA TYR A 177 14.30 -16.51 -12.78
C TYR A 177 13.97 -17.39 -14.00
N GLY A 178 14.82 -18.34 -14.35
CA GLY A 178 14.54 -19.32 -15.42
C GLY A 178 14.83 -18.88 -16.86
N CYS A 179 15.07 -17.59 -17.13
CA CYS A 179 15.71 -17.17 -18.38
C CYS A 179 17.20 -17.48 -18.27
N ARG A 180 17.66 -18.58 -18.89
CA ARG A 180 19.10 -18.71 -19.19
C ARG A 180 19.46 -17.60 -20.18
N PRO A 181 20.57 -16.87 -19.98
CA PRO A 181 21.11 -16.07 -21.06
C PRO A 181 21.45 -17.02 -22.22
N GLU A 182 20.91 -16.74 -23.41
CA GLU A 182 21.40 -17.30 -24.67
C GLU A 182 22.78 -16.72 -25.01
#